data_AF-I0GQU9-F1
#
_entry.id   AF-I0GQU9-F1
#
_cell.length_a   1.000
_cell.length_b   1.000
_cell.length_c   1.000
_cell.angle_alpha   90.00
_cell.angle_beta   90.00
_cell.angle_gamma   90.00
#
_symmetry.space_group_name_H-M   'P 1'
#
loop_
_entity.id
_entity.type
_entity.pdbx_description
1 polymer ?
#
loop_
_entity_poly.entity_id
_entity_poly.type
_entity_poly.pdbx_seq_one_letter_code
_entity_poly.pdbx_strand_id
1 'polypeptide(L)'
;MEVQIQQEICPPPDSLTFADVDSKLLRWIEAEQAIVKVVNGWDCHKDDVQKQRKGRCYLLEKHEAGSRPQLIDQIMSLGSLSPNSVWDMSKAIELATIGYLAGYLTLREALNVSVTAGQRIQKCTSSWENMGMAYLRYLKTFEGNFERLRASEAAFEQLRNSSDSPYKAVPFEMELKKTW
;
A
#
# COMPACT_ATOMS: atom_id res chain seq x y z
N MET A 1 6.19 2.83 -27.53
CA MET A 1 7.55 2.67 -26.97
C MET A 1 7.46 1.45 -26.06
N GLU A 2 7.88 0.29 -26.53
CA GLU A 2 7.85 -0.94 -25.72
C GLU A 2 8.88 -0.77 -24.61
N VAL A 3 8.40 -0.73 -23.36
CA VAL A 3 9.27 -0.79 -22.19
C VAL A 3 9.98 -2.14 -22.26
N GLN A 4 11.27 -2.13 -22.59
CA GLN A 4 12.12 -3.30 -22.43
C GLN A 4 12.18 -3.63 -20.94
N ILE A 5 11.35 -4.58 -20.52
CA ILE A 5 11.42 -5.19 -19.19
C ILE A 5 12.71 -6.03 -19.20
N GLN A 6 13.85 -5.41 -18.90
CA GLN A 6 15.14 -6.07 -18.84
C GLN A 6 15.25 -6.89 -17.55
N GLN A 7 15.75 -8.12 -17.71
CA GLN A 7 15.99 -9.17 -16.71
C GLN A 7 14.73 -9.78 -16.09
N GLU A 8 14.75 -11.10 -15.86
CA GLU A 8 13.69 -11.83 -15.16
C GLU A 8 13.48 -11.18 -13.79
N ILE A 9 12.46 -10.33 -13.70
CA ILE A 9 11.99 -9.73 -12.45
C ILE A 9 11.32 -10.86 -11.67
N CYS A 10 12.13 -11.60 -10.94
CA CYS A 10 11.70 -12.56 -9.94
C CYS A 10 12.26 -12.10 -8.60
N PRO A 11 11.42 -11.99 -7.56
CA PRO A 11 11.93 -11.80 -6.22
C PRO A 11 12.71 -13.07 -5.82
N PRO A 12 13.58 -13.01 -4.79
CA PRO A 12 14.24 -14.22 -4.32
C PRO A 12 13.21 -15.29 -3.94
N PRO A 13 13.52 -16.59 -4.08
CA PRO A 13 12.61 -17.66 -3.69
C PRO A 13 12.14 -17.48 -2.24
N ASP A 14 10.83 -17.56 -2.02
CA ASP A 14 10.20 -17.51 -0.70
C ASP A 14 9.05 -18.50 -0.69
N SER A 15 8.86 -19.19 0.42
CA SER A 15 7.81 -20.20 0.58
C SER A 15 6.54 -19.62 1.20
N LEU A 16 6.56 -18.37 1.66
CA LEU A 16 5.41 -17.75 2.32
C LEU A 16 4.26 -17.51 1.34
N THR A 17 3.07 -17.98 1.70
CA THR A 17 1.83 -17.76 0.96
C THR A 17 0.81 -17.01 1.82
N PHE A 18 -0.26 -16.49 1.19
CA PHE A 18 -1.36 -15.85 1.94
C PHE A 18 -2.08 -16.82 2.91
N ALA A 19 -2.00 -18.14 2.68
CA ALA A 19 -2.59 -19.13 3.57
C ALA A 19 -1.86 -19.23 4.92
N ASP A 20 -0.60 -18.81 4.97
CA ASP A 20 0.25 -18.84 6.17
C ASP A 20 0.09 -17.58 7.04
N VAL A 21 -0.68 -16.58 6.58
CA VAL A 21 -0.78 -15.26 7.22
C VAL A 21 -2.15 -15.11 7.87
N ASP A 22 -2.18 -14.56 9.08
CA ASP A 22 -3.45 -14.28 9.78
C ASP A 22 -4.36 -13.38 8.93
N SER A 23 -5.52 -13.92 8.56
CA SER A 23 -6.57 -13.21 7.82
C SER A 23 -6.95 -11.86 8.41
N LYS A 24 -6.85 -11.66 9.74
CA LYS A 24 -7.14 -10.37 10.38
C LYS A 24 -6.12 -9.31 9.99
N LEU A 25 -4.83 -9.67 9.94
CA LEU A 25 -3.76 -8.77 9.50
C LEU A 25 -3.95 -8.38 8.04
N LEU A 26 -4.26 -9.35 7.18
CA LEU A 26 -4.53 -9.08 5.76
C LEU A 26 -5.69 -8.10 5.60
N ARG A 27 -6.79 -8.32 6.31
CA ARG A 27 -7.96 -7.41 6.29
C ARG A 27 -7.63 -6.02 6.82
N TRP A 28 -6.71 -5.89 7.78
CA TRP A 28 -6.24 -4.59 8.25
C TRP A 28 -5.45 -3.84 7.17
N ILE A 29 -4.55 -4.53 6.46
CA ILE A 29 -3.79 -3.95 5.35
C ILE A 29 -4.74 -3.54 4.21
N GLU A 30 -5.75 -4.38 3.90
CA GLU A 30 -6.80 -4.04 2.92
C GLU A 30 -7.60 -2.80 3.34
N ALA A 31 -7.93 -2.67 4.63
CA ALA A 31 -8.61 -1.50 5.16
C ALA A 31 -7.75 -0.24 5.00
N GLU A 32 -6.47 -0.31 5.36
CA GLU A 32 -5.53 0.80 5.23
C GLU A 32 -5.40 1.27 3.77
N GLN A 33 -5.29 0.33 2.84
CA GLN A 33 -5.20 0.61 1.39
C GLN A 33 -6.55 0.88 0.72
N ALA A 34 -7.67 0.94 1.45
CA ALA A 34 -9.01 0.98 0.86
C ALA A 34 -9.25 2.19 -0.05
N ILE A 35 -8.76 3.39 0.32
CA ILE A 35 -8.87 4.59 -0.53
C ILE A 35 -8.14 4.35 -1.86
N VAL A 36 -6.91 3.86 -1.79
CA VAL A 36 -6.06 3.57 -2.96
C VAL A 36 -6.70 2.49 -3.84
N LYS A 37 -7.27 1.44 -3.23
CA LYS A 37 -8.01 0.37 -3.92
C LYS A 37 -9.21 0.92 -4.69
N VAL A 38 -10.02 1.78 -4.08
CA VAL A 38 -11.18 2.41 -4.75
C VAL A 38 -10.73 3.32 -5.89
N VAL A 39 -9.69 4.11 -5.70
CA VAL A 39 -9.23 5.09 -6.71
C VAL A 39 -8.53 4.42 -7.89
N ASN A 40 -7.65 3.45 -7.64
CA ASN A 40 -6.76 2.88 -8.66
C ASN A 40 -7.15 1.47 -9.13
N GLY A 41 -8.08 0.81 -8.42
CA GLY A 41 -8.48 -0.57 -8.68
C GLY A 41 -7.40 -1.60 -8.32
N TRP A 42 -6.47 -1.28 -7.42
CA TRP A 42 -5.47 -2.24 -6.95
C TRP A 42 -6.11 -3.24 -5.99
N ASP A 43 -6.08 -4.52 -6.34
CA ASP A 43 -6.54 -5.61 -5.48
C ASP A 43 -5.39 -6.58 -5.23
N CYS A 44 -4.94 -6.66 -3.98
CA CYS A 44 -3.71 -7.30 -3.51
C CYS A 44 -3.72 -8.84 -3.53
N HIS A 45 -4.86 -9.45 -3.88
CA HIS A 45 -5.09 -10.89 -3.69
C HIS A 45 -5.17 -11.73 -4.97
N LYS A 46 -4.82 -11.20 -6.15
CA LYS A 46 -4.85 -12.01 -7.39
C LYS A 46 -3.60 -11.84 -8.24
N ASP A 47 -2.92 -12.97 -8.46
CA ASP A 47 -1.89 -13.13 -9.47
C ASP A 47 -2.53 -13.01 -10.85
N ASP A 48 -2.31 -11.86 -11.48
CA ASP A 48 -2.77 -11.57 -12.83
C ASP A 48 -1.60 -10.90 -13.56
N VAL A 49 -1.16 -11.51 -14.67
CA VAL A 49 -0.07 -11.01 -15.51
C VAL A 49 -0.33 -9.56 -15.94
N GLN A 50 -1.59 -9.18 -16.14
CA GLN A 50 -1.98 -7.81 -16.46
C GLN A 50 -1.75 -6.86 -15.27
N LYS A 51 -2.07 -7.30 -14.04
CA LYS A 51 -1.79 -6.53 -12.81
C LYS A 51 -0.30 -6.42 -12.55
N GLN A 52 0.49 -7.48 -12.78
CA GLN A 52 1.95 -7.44 -12.72
C GLN A 52 2.51 -6.37 -13.65
N ARG A 53 2.09 -6.36 -14.92
CA ARG A 53 2.50 -5.34 -15.90
C ARG A 53 2.07 -3.94 -15.47
N LYS A 54 0.82 -3.77 -15.05
CA LYS A 54 0.31 -2.48 -14.56
C LYS A 54 1.11 -1.97 -13.36
N GLY A 55 1.44 -2.86 -12.41
CA GLY A 55 2.25 -2.55 -11.23
C GLY A 55 3.65 -2.08 -11.61
N ARG A 56 4.31 -2.79 -12.54
CA ARG A 56 5.62 -2.39 -13.06
C ARG A 56 5.58 -1.02 -13.75
N CYS A 57 4.59 -0.79 -14.62
CA CYS A 57 4.41 0.53 -15.26
C CYS A 57 4.18 1.63 -14.23
N TYR A 58 3.31 1.40 -13.23
CA TYR A 58 3.05 2.38 -12.18
C TYR A 58 4.31 2.73 -11.39
N LEU A 59 5.07 1.72 -10.96
CA LEU A 59 6.30 1.92 -10.20
C LEU A 59 7.37 2.65 -11.02
N LEU A 60 7.52 2.30 -12.30
CA LEU A 60 8.47 2.97 -13.18
C LEU A 60 8.05 4.43 -13.48
N GLU A 61 6.81 4.66 -13.88
CA GLU A 61 6.36 5.98 -14.36
C GLU A 61 6.10 6.98 -13.24
N LYS A 62 5.64 6.53 -12.07
CA LYS A 62 5.28 7.42 -10.96
C LYS A 62 6.34 7.53 -9.89
N HIS A 63 7.18 6.53 -9.78
CA HIS A 63 8.16 6.46 -8.72
C HIS A 63 9.57 6.24 -9.24
N GLU A 64 9.81 6.10 -10.55
CA GLU A 64 11.15 5.81 -11.11
C GLU A 64 11.77 4.50 -10.57
N ALA A 65 10.93 3.59 -10.08
CA ALA A 65 11.32 2.28 -9.58
C ALA A 65 11.15 1.21 -10.67
N GLY A 66 12.17 1.06 -11.52
CA GLY A 66 12.22 0.03 -12.57
C GLY A 66 12.81 -1.32 -12.12
N SER A 67 13.39 -1.36 -10.91
CA SER A 67 14.07 -2.53 -10.37
C SER A 67 13.81 -2.72 -8.88
N ARG A 68 14.09 -3.93 -8.39
CA ARG A 68 13.96 -4.28 -6.97
C ARG A 68 14.82 -3.39 -6.05
N PRO A 69 16.13 -3.15 -6.30
CA PRO A 69 16.92 -2.25 -5.45
C PRO A 69 16.35 -0.83 -5.38
N GLN A 70 15.95 -0.25 -6.53
CA GLN A 70 15.36 1.08 -6.58
C GLN A 70 14.06 1.16 -5.76
N LEU A 71 13.20 0.14 -5.86
CA LEU A 71 11.98 0.09 -5.06
C LEU A 71 12.28 0.01 -3.55
N ILE A 72 13.24 -0.83 -3.15
CA ILE A 72 13.65 -0.95 -1.75
C ILE A 72 14.17 0.39 -1.24
N ASP A 73 15.03 1.06 -1.99
CA ASP A 73 15.59 2.37 -1.62
C ASP A 73 14.49 3.42 -1.42
N GLN A 74 13.45 3.41 -2.25
CA GLN A 74 12.30 4.31 -2.12
C GLN A 74 11.43 4.02 -0.90
N ILE A 75 11.13 2.74 -0.64
CA ILE A 75 10.37 2.35 0.56
C ILE A 75 11.15 2.77 1.82
N MET A 76 12.47 2.59 1.81
CA MET A 76 13.33 2.96 2.94
C MET A 76 13.44 4.49 3.09
N SER A 77 13.47 5.24 1.99
CA SER A 77 13.54 6.71 2.04
C SER A 77 12.28 7.32 2.65
N LEU A 78 11.08 6.81 2.32
CA LEU A 78 9.82 7.21 2.96
C LEU A 78 9.87 7.04 4.48
N GLY A 79 10.46 5.94 4.95
CA GLY A 79 10.64 5.68 6.38
C GLY A 79 11.62 6.63 7.08
N SER A 80 12.48 7.31 6.32
CA SER A 80 13.55 8.20 6.83
C SER A 80 13.17 9.69 6.84
N LEU A 81 12.26 10.13 5.96
CA LEU A 81 11.90 11.53 5.77
C LEU A 81 11.07 12.09 6.94
N SER A 82 10.13 11.31 7.45
CA SER A 82 9.34 11.66 8.64
C SER A 82 8.80 10.41 9.33
N PRO A 83 9.40 9.96 10.44
CA PRO A 83 9.03 8.68 11.08
C PRO A 83 7.59 8.64 11.61
N ASN A 84 6.91 9.79 11.69
CA ASN A 84 5.53 9.94 12.17
C ASN A 84 4.56 10.47 11.09
N SER A 85 4.94 10.40 9.82
CA SER A 85 4.08 10.81 8.70
C SER A 85 3.16 9.67 8.29
N VAL A 86 1.86 9.84 8.55
CA VAL A 86 0.82 8.89 8.08
C VAL A 86 0.92 8.70 6.57
N TRP A 87 1.19 9.78 5.83
CA TRP A 87 1.36 9.71 4.39
C TRP A 87 2.52 8.81 3.97
N ASP A 88 3.71 9.03 4.54
CA ASP A 88 4.91 8.26 4.15
C ASP A 88 4.73 6.77 4.51
N MET A 89 4.10 6.48 5.64
CA MET A 89 3.78 5.11 6.03
C MET A 89 2.75 4.49 5.08
N SER A 90 1.65 5.17 4.76
CA SER A 90 0.65 4.68 3.79
C SER A 90 1.26 4.46 2.40
N LYS A 91 2.20 5.32 1.98
CA LYS A 91 2.94 5.15 0.72
C LYS A 91 3.90 3.97 0.77
N ALA A 92 4.57 3.74 1.89
CA ALA A 92 5.41 2.56 2.06
C ALA A 92 4.58 1.26 1.94
N ILE A 93 3.37 1.23 2.52
CA ILE A 93 2.44 0.09 2.39
C ILE A 93 1.97 -0.08 0.93
N GLU A 94 1.62 1.01 0.26
CA GLU A 94 1.20 1.00 -1.15
C GLU A 94 2.31 0.45 -2.05
N LEU A 95 3.53 1.01 -1.94
CA LEU A 95 4.69 0.58 -2.73
C LEU A 95 5.09 -0.86 -2.44
N ALA A 96 5.01 -1.30 -1.19
CA ALA A 96 5.26 -2.68 -0.82
C ALA A 96 4.24 -3.64 -1.46
N THR A 97 2.95 -3.27 -1.41
CA THR A 97 1.86 -4.05 -2.00
C THR A 97 2.00 -4.15 -3.52
N ILE A 98 2.23 -3.03 -4.19
CA ILE A 98 2.43 -3.01 -5.65
C ILE A 98 3.74 -3.70 -6.03
N GLY A 99 4.79 -3.57 -5.21
CA GLY A 99 6.07 -4.24 -5.37
C GLY A 99 5.94 -5.76 -5.36
N TYR A 100 5.16 -6.30 -4.43
CA TYR A 100 4.81 -7.72 -4.42
C TYR A 100 4.04 -8.11 -5.68
N LEU A 101 2.97 -7.37 -6.01
CA LEU A 101 2.16 -7.63 -7.21
C LEU A 101 2.96 -7.51 -8.50
N ALA A 102 4.02 -6.70 -8.56
CA ALA A 102 4.89 -6.52 -9.71
C ALA A 102 5.98 -7.60 -9.83
N GLY A 103 6.15 -8.44 -8.80
CA GLY A 103 7.23 -9.42 -8.69
C GLY A 103 8.58 -8.82 -8.28
N TYR A 104 8.62 -7.61 -7.73
CA TYR A 104 9.84 -7.02 -7.19
C TYR A 104 10.13 -7.47 -5.76
N LEU A 105 9.09 -7.72 -4.96
CA LEU A 105 9.19 -8.11 -3.55
C LEU A 105 8.58 -9.49 -3.31
N THR A 106 9.08 -10.20 -2.30
CA THR A 106 8.37 -11.38 -1.79
C THR A 106 7.17 -10.96 -0.93
N LEU A 107 6.23 -11.89 -0.70
CA LEU A 107 5.11 -11.62 0.19
C LEU A 107 5.59 -11.24 1.61
N ARG A 108 6.62 -11.94 2.11
CA ARG A 108 7.22 -11.70 3.43
C ARG A 108 7.75 -10.28 3.56
N GLU A 109 8.41 -9.78 2.52
CA GLU A 109 8.97 -8.43 2.51
C GLU A 109 7.87 -7.38 2.51
N ALA A 110 6.85 -7.55 1.67
CA ALA A 110 5.72 -6.64 1.63
C ALA A 110 5.01 -6.59 3.00
N LEU A 111 4.72 -7.75 3.60
CA LEU A 111 4.09 -7.83 4.92
C LEU A 111 4.96 -7.25 6.04
N ASN A 112 6.29 -7.43 5.99
CA ASN A 112 7.20 -6.82 6.97
C ASN A 112 7.11 -5.28 6.94
N VAL A 113 7.08 -4.69 5.74
CA VAL A 113 6.87 -3.25 5.57
C VAL A 113 5.49 -2.87 6.08
N SER A 114 4.44 -3.59 5.69
CA SER A 114 3.06 -3.30 6.10
C SER A 114 2.84 -3.31 7.61
N VAL A 115 3.37 -4.32 8.32
CA VAL A 115 3.27 -4.39 9.78
C VAL A 115 3.99 -3.21 10.43
N THR A 116 5.22 -2.92 9.98
CA THR A 116 6.05 -1.85 10.58
C THR A 116 5.44 -0.47 10.35
N ALA A 117 5.00 -0.18 9.12
CA ALA A 117 4.35 1.06 8.76
C ALA A 117 2.98 1.20 9.45
N GLY A 118 2.20 0.12 9.50
CA GLY A 118 0.89 0.09 10.16
C GLY A 118 0.98 0.39 11.66
N GLN A 119 1.96 -0.20 12.36
CA GLN A 119 2.22 0.10 13.78
C GLN A 119 2.58 1.57 14.00
N ARG A 120 3.26 2.22 13.05
CA ARG A 120 3.56 3.66 13.13
C ARG A 120 2.31 4.49 12.88
N ILE A 121 1.48 4.12 11.90
CA ILE A 121 0.18 4.76 11.65
C ILE A 121 -0.68 4.72 12.92
N GLN A 122 -0.80 3.57 13.58
CA GLN A 122 -1.56 3.41 14.83
C GLN A 122 -1.02 4.26 16.00
N LYS A 123 0.24 4.70 15.96
CA LYS A 123 0.82 5.64 16.94
C LYS A 123 0.53 7.11 16.60
N CYS A 124 0.32 7.42 15.33
CA CYS A 124 0.09 8.78 14.84
C CYS A 124 -1.39 9.14 14.74
N THR A 125 -2.28 8.14 14.61
CA THR A 125 -3.73 8.32 14.52
C THR A 125 -4.46 7.28 15.36
N SER A 126 -5.73 7.53 15.63
CA SER A 126 -6.54 6.70 16.54
C SER A 126 -7.76 6.05 15.88
N SER A 127 -8.00 6.29 14.58
CA SER A 127 -9.11 5.68 13.84
C SER A 127 -8.85 5.70 12.34
N TRP A 128 -9.64 4.92 11.60
CA TRP A 128 -9.65 4.93 10.13
C TRP A 128 -9.97 6.32 9.57
N GLU A 129 -10.89 7.05 10.20
CA GLU A 129 -11.26 8.40 9.80
C GLU A 129 -10.11 9.38 9.99
N ASN A 130 -9.43 9.32 11.13
CA ASN A 130 -8.28 10.19 11.41
C ASN A 130 -7.12 9.91 10.45
N MET A 131 -6.90 8.64 10.12
CA MET A 131 -5.92 8.21 9.11
C MET A 131 -6.28 8.72 7.71
N GLY A 132 -7.52 8.48 7.25
CA GLY A 132 -7.99 8.94 5.94
C GLY A 132 -7.96 10.46 5.79
N MET A 133 -8.37 11.21 6.83
CA MET A 133 -8.25 12.67 6.83
C MET A 133 -6.79 13.14 6.75
N ALA A 134 -5.85 12.46 7.43
CA ALA A 134 -4.43 12.79 7.34
C ALA A 134 -3.87 12.56 5.92
N TYR A 135 -4.26 11.45 5.29
CA TYR A 135 -3.91 11.13 3.90
C TYR A 135 -4.44 12.21 2.93
N LEU A 136 -5.71 12.59 3.04
CA LEU A 136 -6.32 13.62 2.18
C LEU A 136 -5.70 15.00 2.38
N ARG A 137 -5.36 15.38 3.62
CA ARG A 137 -4.64 16.64 3.90
C ARG A 137 -3.31 16.68 3.17
N TYR A 138 -2.56 15.58 3.18
CA TYR A 138 -1.29 15.54 2.45
C TYR A 138 -1.50 15.72 0.95
N LEU A 139 -2.44 14.98 0.35
CA LEU A 139 -2.76 15.13 -1.08
C LEU A 139 -3.08 16.57 -1.44
N LYS A 140 -3.89 17.24 -0.62
CA LYS A 140 -4.27 18.64 -0.81
C LYS A 140 -3.09 19.60 -0.74
N THR A 141 -2.11 19.33 0.13
CA THR A 141 -0.97 20.22 0.35
C THR A 141 0.16 20.00 -0.67
N PHE A 142 0.43 18.76 -1.07
CA PHE A 142 1.68 18.42 -1.76
C PHE A 142 1.50 17.79 -3.15
N GLU A 143 0.37 17.13 -3.44
CA GLU A 143 0.26 16.32 -4.66
C GLU A 143 0.02 17.17 -5.92
N GLY A 144 -0.51 18.39 -5.79
CA GLY A 144 -0.82 19.30 -6.92
C GLY A 144 -1.86 18.77 -7.92
N ASN A 145 -2.24 17.50 -7.85
CA ASN A 145 -3.19 16.82 -8.71
C ASN A 145 -4.59 16.84 -8.11
N PHE A 146 -5.39 17.82 -8.54
CA PHE A 146 -6.75 18.01 -8.06
C PHE A 146 -7.72 16.88 -8.44
N GLU A 147 -7.47 16.16 -9.53
CA GLU A 147 -8.33 15.02 -9.91
C GLU A 147 -8.11 13.84 -8.96
N ARG A 148 -6.85 13.52 -8.64
CA ARG A 148 -6.50 12.49 -7.65
C ARG A 148 -7.06 12.83 -6.28
N LEU A 149 -6.98 14.09 -5.87
CA LEU A 149 -7.56 14.55 -4.60
C LEU A 149 -9.08 14.31 -4.58
N ARG A 150 -9.82 14.81 -5.58
CA ARG A 150 -11.28 14.64 -5.65
C ARG A 150 -11.71 13.17 -5.66
N ALA A 151 -11.01 12.33 -6.42
CA ALA A 151 -11.28 10.89 -6.44
C ALA A 151 -11.03 10.25 -5.06
N SER A 152 -9.97 10.65 -4.36
CA SER A 152 -9.64 10.14 -3.03
C SER A 152 -10.65 10.62 -1.98
N GLU A 153 -11.13 11.87 -2.06
CA GLU A 153 -12.18 12.41 -1.19
C GLU A 153 -13.49 11.64 -1.38
N ALA A 154 -13.91 11.40 -2.63
CA ALA A 154 -15.10 10.62 -2.94
C ALA A 154 -14.98 9.17 -2.45
N ALA A 155 -13.81 8.55 -2.64
CA ALA A 155 -13.53 7.20 -2.13
C ALA A 155 -13.62 7.12 -0.60
N PHE A 156 -13.01 8.09 0.10
CA PHE A 156 -13.07 8.16 1.55
C PHE A 156 -14.50 8.34 2.07
N GLU A 157 -15.30 9.19 1.42
CA GLU A 157 -16.71 9.36 1.77
C GLU A 157 -17.54 8.11 1.53
N GLN A 158 -17.32 7.41 0.42
CA GLN A 158 -17.95 6.12 0.17
C GLN A 158 -17.61 5.11 1.27
N LEU A 159 -16.33 5.01 1.65
CA LEU A 159 -15.87 4.10 2.70
C LEU A 159 -16.45 4.44 4.07
N ARG A 160 -16.63 5.72 4.40
CA ARG A 160 -17.24 6.13 5.67
C ARG A 160 -18.72 5.76 5.75
N ASN A 161 -19.45 5.92 4.64
CA ASN A 161 -20.90 5.77 4.62
C ASN A 161 -21.36 4.32 4.39
N SER A 162 -20.61 3.53 3.61
CA SER A 162 -20.96 2.13 3.31
C SER A 162 -21.02 1.26 4.56
N SER A 163 -22.06 0.43 4.71
CA SER A 163 -22.17 -0.60 5.78
C SER A 163 -21.10 -1.68 5.65
N ASP A 164 -20.72 -1.99 4.41
CA ASP A 164 -19.84 -3.10 4.07
C ASP A 164 -18.37 -2.65 3.97
N SER A 165 -18.10 -1.43 4.45
CA SER A 165 -16.76 -0.85 4.43
C SER A 165 -15.80 -1.60 5.35
N PRO A 166 -14.55 -1.81 4.92
CA PRO A 166 -13.52 -2.36 5.82
C PRO A 166 -13.30 -1.49 7.06
N TYR A 167 -13.57 -0.17 7.00
CA TYR A 167 -13.49 0.73 8.16
C TYR A 167 -14.49 0.39 9.27
N LYS A 168 -15.60 -0.27 8.95
CA LYS A 168 -16.59 -0.73 9.94
C LYS A 168 -16.33 -2.16 10.41
N ALA A 169 -15.73 -2.98 9.56
CA ALA A 169 -15.58 -4.41 9.79
C ALA A 169 -14.24 -4.80 10.45
N VAL A 170 -13.24 -3.91 10.42
CA VAL A 170 -11.89 -4.17 10.95
C VAL A 170 -11.56 -3.14 12.04
N PRO A 171 -11.27 -3.56 13.29
CA PRO A 171 -10.86 -2.64 14.34
C PRO A 171 -9.55 -1.94 13.97
N PHE A 172 -9.50 -0.61 14.06
CA PHE A 172 -8.30 0.15 13.72
C PHE A 172 -7.15 -0.19 14.69
N GLU A 173 -7.43 -0.25 15.99
CA GLU A 173 -6.46 -0.48 17.07
C GLU A 173 -6.07 -1.95 17.32
N MET A 174 -6.46 -2.88 16.44
CA MET A 174 -6.06 -4.28 16.62
C MET A 174 -4.53 -4.45 16.62
N GLU A 175 -4.02 -5.43 17.36
CA GLU A 175 -2.58 -5.69 17.41
C GLU A 175 -2.06 -6.11 16.02
N LEU A 176 -1.08 -5.36 15.50
CA LEU A 176 -0.36 -5.70 14.28
C LEU A 176 0.94 -6.40 14.65
N LYS A 177 1.09 -7.65 14.24
CA LYS A 177 2.29 -8.45 14.48
C LYS A 177 2.55 -9.40 13.33
N LYS A 178 3.79 -9.88 13.23
CA LYS A 178 4.15 -10.94 12.29
C LYS A 178 3.51 -12.24 12.77
N THR A 179 2.87 -12.97 11.86
CA THR A 179 2.12 -14.20 12.16
C THR A 179 2.67 -15.43 11.43
N TRP A 180 3.82 -15.26 10.77
CA TRP A 180 4.47 -16.22 9.87
C TRP A 180 5.98 -16.32 10.14
#